data_AF-A0A0F9GSS2-F1
#
_entry.id   AF-A0A0F9GSS2-F1
#
_cell.length_a   1.000
_cell.length_b   1.000
_cell.length_c   1.000
_cell.angle_alpha   90.00
_cell.angle_beta   90.00
_cell.angle_gamma   90.00
#
_symmetry.space_group_name_H-M   'P 1'
#
loop_
_entity.id
_entity.type
_entity.pdbx_description
1 polymer ?
#
loop_
_entity_poly.entity_id
_entity_poly.type
_entity_poly.pdbx_seq_one_letter_code
_entity_poly.pdbx_strand_id
1 'polypeptide(L)'
;MDVVLATKNLDKIKEIKNALKELKLRILTLKDFPDFPDVEEDEGSLYGNALKKARTIAKFSRKLSLADDSGLEVEALEGAPGVFSARFAGQEASYEDNNLKLLSLLQGVSLDKRKATFRCAIAISEGNKERVVEGVCKGTILPEMVGSNGFGYDPLFEPEGSGRSFAQMSLKEKERISHRGRALRKAKEILEDWERRLVLGLTGSIGSGKSTVARMFQELGAEIIDADKVGHSLLEKKEVRESIVKNFGSSILDKEGKIERRKLGKIVFRDKKRLEELNSIIHPLIFTEIKRRITFSEARIIIIDAAILLETGGDSLVDKVIVVNVCCKTRRERIKKSSLLSSKEVEGIIKAQFSQDEKIQRADFLIENEKSIEESKRQVERIWGKLVARC
;
A
#
# COMPACT_ATOMS: atom_id res chain seq x y z
N MET A 1 -7.42 -5.70 -1.03
CA MET A 1 -7.95 -4.31 -0.94
C MET A 1 -9.18 -4.18 -1.85
N ASP A 2 -10.20 -3.42 -1.42
CA ASP A 2 -11.37 -3.11 -2.27
C ASP A 2 -11.12 -1.82 -3.06
N VAL A 3 -11.46 -1.79 -4.34
CA VAL A 3 -11.43 -0.59 -5.19
C VAL A 3 -12.78 -0.41 -5.87
N VAL A 4 -13.40 0.75 -5.69
CA VAL A 4 -14.70 1.10 -6.28
C VAL A 4 -14.49 1.86 -7.58
N LEU A 5 -15.00 1.33 -8.70
CA LEU A 5 -14.98 2.02 -9.97
C LEU A 5 -16.07 3.11 -10.01
N ALA A 6 -15.65 4.36 -10.08
CA ALA A 6 -16.50 5.55 -10.14
C ALA A 6 -17.00 5.82 -11.57
N THR A 7 -17.65 4.83 -12.16
CA THR A 7 -18.23 4.93 -13.51
C THR A 7 -19.43 4.01 -13.63
N LYS A 8 -20.46 4.49 -14.36
CA LYS A 8 -21.63 3.69 -14.73
C LYS A 8 -21.49 3.03 -16.12
N ASN A 9 -20.46 3.40 -16.88
CA ASN A 9 -20.26 2.88 -18.23
C ASN A 9 -19.69 1.45 -18.18
N LEU A 10 -20.47 0.50 -18.67
CA LEU A 10 -20.15 -0.93 -18.63
C LEU A 10 -18.92 -1.30 -19.48
N ASP A 11 -18.70 -0.62 -20.61
CA ASP A 11 -17.54 -0.85 -21.46
C ASP A 11 -16.25 -0.42 -20.74
N LYS A 12 -16.29 0.74 -20.07
CA LYS A 12 -15.19 1.20 -19.22
C LYS A 12 -14.88 0.22 -18.10
N ILE A 13 -15.91 -0.26 -17.41
CA ILE A 13 -15.77 -1.27 -16.34
C ILE A 13 -15.08 -2.53 -16.89
N LYS A 14 -15.47 -3.01 -18.07
CA LYS A 14 -14.87 -4.18 -18.71
C LYS A 14 -13.39 -3.98 -19.02
N GLU A 15 -13.01 -2.83 -19.61
CA GLU A 15 -11.62 -2.52 -19.90
C GLU A 15 -10.77 -2.42 -18.63
N ILE A 16 -11.25 -1.68 -17.61
CA ILE A 16 -10.55 -1.48 -16.34
C ILE A 16 -10.37 -2.80 -15.59
N LYS A 17 -11.43 -3.63 -15.50
CA LYS A 17 -11.34 -4.96 -14.86
C LYS A 17 -10.32 -5.86 -15.56
N ASN A 18 -10.28 -5.86 -16.89
CA ASN A 18 -9.29 -6.65 -17.61
C ASN A 18 -7.85 -6.17 -17.35
N ALA A 19 -7.61 -4.86 -17.31
CA ALA A 19 -6.28 -4.30 -17.06
C ALA A 19 -5.78 -4.54 -15.63
N LEU A 20 -6.68 -4.54 -14.64
CA LEU A 20 -6.33 -4.68 -13.22
C LEU A 20 -6.38 -6.14 -12.72
N LYS A 21 -6.71 -7.12 -13.58
CA LYS A 21 -6.93 -8.53 -13.18
C LYS A 21 -5.73 -9.20 -12.53
N GLU A 22 -4.52 -8.71 -12.81
CA GLU A 22 -3.28 -9.26 -12.25
C GLU A 22 -3.02 -8.77 -10.82
N LEU A 23 -3.67 -7.68 -10.40
CA LEU A 23 -3.60 -7.20 -9.04
C LEU A 23 -4.56 -7.99 -8.15
N LYS A 24 -4.19 -8.22 -6.89
CA LYS A 24 -5.04 -8.89 -5.89
C LYS A 24 -6.09 -7.93 -5.30
N LEU A 25 -6.85 -7.28 -6.19
CA LEU A 25 -7.87 -6.30 -5.84
C LEU A 25 -9.28 -6.89 -5.99
N ARG A 26 -10.15 -6.56 -5.04
CA ARG A 26 -11.59 -6.76 -5.21
C ARG A 26 -12.18 -5.52 -5.87
N ILE A 27 -12.58 -5.64 -7.14
CA ILE A 27 -13.17 -4.54 -7.89
C ILE A 27 -14.68 -4.48 -7.64
N LEU A 28 -15.12 -3.41 -6.99
CA LEU A 28 -16.51 -3.07 -6.76
C LEU A 28 -16.99 -2.05 -7.81
N THR A 29 -18.28 -2.08 -8.11
CA THR A 29 -18.93 -1.29 -9.15
C THR A 29 -20.26 -0.74 -8.62
N LEU A 30 -20.99 0.00 -9.45
CA LEU A 30 -22.34 0.48 -9.09
C LEU A 30 -23.30 -0.64 -8.62
N LYS A 31 -23.11 -1.89 -9.08
CA LYS A 31 -23.98 -3.03 -8.69
C LYS A 31 -23.80 -3.46 -7.24
N ASP A 32 -22.69 -3.06 -6.62
CA ASP A 32 -22.35 -3.40 -5.24
C ASP A 32 -22.94 -2.39 -4.24
N PHE A 33 -23.59 -1.31 -4.71
CA PHE A 33 -24.15 -0.24 -3.88
C PHE A 33 -25.55 0.16 -4.38
N PRO A 34 -26.62 0.00 -3.58
CA PRO A 34 -27.97 0.41 -3.95
C PRO A 34 -28.09 1.91 -4.27
N ASP A 35 -27.43 2.76 -3.48
CA ASP A 35 -27.51 4.23 -3.56
C ASP A 35 -26.28 4.84 -4.23
N PHE A 36 -25.75 4.20 -5.28
CA PHE A 36 -24.53 4.68 -5.96
C PHE A 36 -24.73 6.09 -6.54
N PRO A 37 -24.01 7.13 -6.08
CA PRO A 37 -24.26 8.51 -6.47
C PRO A 37 -24.06 8.75 -7.96
N ASP A 38 -24.91 9.60 -8.53
CA ASP A 38 -24.62 10.26 -9.80
C ASP A 38 -23.67 11.44 -9.55
N VAL A 39 -22.62 11.52 -10.36
CA VAL A 39 -21.63 12.59 -10.28
C VAL A 39 -21.67 13.36 -11.59
N GLU A 40 -22.08 14.62 -11.52
CA GLU A 40 -22.11 15.51 -12.67
C GLU A 40 -20.69 15.84 -13.15
N GLU A 41 -20.46 15.70 -14.46
CA GLU A 41 -19.21 16.00 -15.15
C GLU A 41 -19.23 17.44 -15.70
N ASP A 42 -19.21 18.41 -14.80
CA ASP A 42 -19.29 19.86 -15.02
C ASP A 42 -17.93 20.57 -14.95
N GLU A 43 -16.84 19.83 -14.71
CA GLU A 43 -15.50 20.40 -14.67
C GLU A 43 -15.01 20.72 -16.09
N GLY A 44 -14.23 21.79 -16.22
CA GLY A 44 -13.69 22.25 -17.50
C GLY A 44 -12.58 21.35 -18.09
N SER A 45 -12.28 20.21 -17.49
CA SER A 45 -11.20 19.31 -17.93
C SER A 45 -11.47 17.84 -17.59
N LEU A 46 -10.90 16.94 -18.39
CA LEU A 46 -10.92 15.49 -18.13
C LEU A 46 -10.30 15.16 -16.76
N TYR A 47 -9.21 15.86 -16.41
CA TYR A 47 -8.57 15.75 -15.09
C TYR A 47 -9.55 16.07 -13.96
N GLY A 48 -10.24 17.21 -14.05
CA GLY A 48 -11.19 17.67 -13.04
C GLY A 48 -12.34 16.70 -12.87
N ASN A 49 -12.94 16.25 -13.96
CA ASN A 49 -14.06 15.28 -13.93
C ASN A 49 -13.64 13.94 -13.34
N ALA A 50 -12.48 13.40 -13.75
CA ALA A 50 -11.96 12.16 -13.16
C ALA A 50 -11.77 12.32 -11.65
N LEU A 51 -11.15 13.42 -11.21
CA LEU A 51 -10.89 13.66 -9.79
C LEU A 51 -12.18 13.85 -8.98
N LYS A 52 -13.13 14.64 -9.49
CA LYS A 52 -14.45 14.86 -8.86
C LYS A 52 -15.18 13.52 -8.67
N LYS A 53 -15.22 12.67 -9.71
CA LYS A 53 -15.79 11.32 -9.64
C LYS A 53 -15.11 10.45 -8.57
N ALA A 54 -13.79 10.31 -8.62
CA ALA A 54 -13.05 9.46 -7.67
C ALA A 54 -13.24 9.94 -6.22
N ARG A 55 -13.10 11.24 -5.97
CA ARG A 55 -13.25 11.84 -4.64
C ARG A 55 -14.66 11.62 -4.07
N THR A 56 -15.68 11.83 -4.89
CA THR A 56 -17.08 11.73 -4.47
C THR A 56 -17.42 10.30 -4.09
N ILE A 57 -17.06 9.34 -4.94
CA ILE A 57 -17.32 7.92 -4.71
C ILE A 57 -16.46 7.38 -3.55
N ALA A 58 -15.23 7.86 -3.38
CA ALA A 58 -14.41 7.50 -2.21
C ALA A 58 -15.06 7.94 -0.89
N LYS A 59 -15.55 9.19 -0.83
CA LYS A 59 -16.26 9.72 0.35
C LYS A 59 -17.54 8.94 0.65
N PHE A 60 -18.33 8.62 -0.38
CA PHE A 60 -19.56 7.85 -0.26
C PHE A 60 -19.30 6.43 0.25
N SER A 61 -18.43 5.70 -0.45
CA SER A 61 -18.18 4.28 -0.18
C SER A 61 -17.25 4.02 1.00
N ARG A 62 -16.52 5.05 1.45
CA ARG A 62 -15.40 4.96 2.42
C ARG A 62 -14.33 3.95 2.00
N LYS A 63 -14.14 3.79 0.68
CA LYS A 63 -13.19 2.86 0.06
C LYS A 63 -12.33 3.61 -0.95
N LEU A 64 -11.22 3.00 -1.37
CA LEU A 64 -10.43 3.52 -2.47
C LEU A 64 -11.30 3.52 -3.73
N SER A 65 -11.32 4.64 -4.45
CA SER A 65 -12.08 4.80 -5.68
C SER A 65 -11.17 5.11 -6.84
N LEU A 66 -11.46 4.52 -8.00
CA LEU A 66 -10.81 4.79 -9.27
C LEU A 66 -11.86 5.32 -10.25
N ALA A 67 -11.61 6.49 -10.82
CA ALA A 67 -12.42 7.07 -11.87
C ALA A 67 -11.59 7.31 -13.13
N ASP A 68 -12.16 7.06 -14.30
CA ASP A 68 -11.60 7.51 -15.56
C ASP A 68 -12.47 8.59 -16.20
N ASP A 69 -11.82 9.51 -16.90
CA ASP A 69 -12.45 10.41 -17.84
C ASP A 69 -11.65 10.48 -19.13
N SER A 70 -12.35 10.33 -20.26
CA SER A 70 -11.72 10.22 -21.58
C SER A 70 -12.36 11.18 -22.57
N GLY A 71 -11.53 11.76 -23.42
CA GLY A 71 -11.97 12.65 -24.49
C GLY A 71 -11.17 12.47 -25.77
N LEU A 72 -11.81 12.78 -26.89
CA LEU A 72 -11.22 12.88 -28.22
C LEU A 72 -11.04 14.36 -28.58
N GLU A 73 -9.83 14.75 -28.96
CA GLU A 73 -9.53 16.09 -29.46
C GLU A 73 -9.19 16.00 -30.94
N VAL A 74 -9.91 16.72 -31.80
CA VAL A 74 -9.65 16.73 -33.24
C VAL A 74 -9.08 18.10 -33.64
N GLU A 75 -7.92 18.11 -34.28
CA GLU A 75 -7.17 19.33 -34.58
C GLU A 75 -7.95 20.27 -35.50
N ALA A 76 -8.59 19.71 -36.55
CA ALA A 76 -9.44 20.45 -37.47
C ALA A 76 -10.70 21.06 -36.83
N LEU A 77 -11.07 20.62 -35.63
CA LEU A 77 -12.22 21.13 -34.87
C LEU A 77 -11.77 21.88 -33.61
N GLU A 78 -10.56 22.44 -33.62
CA GLU A 78 -9.99 23.22 -32.51
C GLU A 78 -10.01 22.47 -31.17
N GLY A 79 -9.82 21.15 -31.22
CA GLY A 79 -9.82 20.27 -30.06
C GLY A 79 -11.19 19.73 -29.64
N ALA A 80 -12.28 20.09 -30.32
CA ALA A 80 -13.57 19.43 -30.12
C ALA A 80 -13.53 17.96 -30.59
N PRO A 81 -14.28 17.03 -29.97
CA PRO A 81 -15.22 17.25 -28.85
C PRO A 81 -14.63 17.56 -27.47
N GLY A 82 -13.38 17.17 -27.20
CA GLY A 82 -12.70 17.37 -25.92
C GLY A 82 -13.45 16.75 -24.74
N VAL A 83 -13.63 17.52 -23.66
CA VAL A 83 -14.37 17.09 -22.44
C VAL A 83 -15.83 16.70 -22.71
N PHE A 84 -16.42 17.16 -23.83
CA PHE A 84 -17.80 16.85 -24.20
C PHE A 84 -17.95 15.57 -25.03
N SER A 85 -16.89 14.76 -25.15
CA SER A 85 -16.83 13.60 -26.04
C SER A 85 -17.99 12.61 -25.90
N ALA A 86 -18.48 12.34 -24.69
CA ALA A 86 -19.60 11.41 -24.47
C ALA A 86 -20.96 11.98 -24.90
N ARG A 87 -21.07 13.30 -24.98
CA ARG A 87 -22.31 14.06 -25.22
C ARG A 87 -22.16 15.04 -26.39
N PHE A 88 -21.31 14.71 -27.35
CA PHE A 88 -20.93 15.62 -28.43
C PHE A 88 -22.14 15.98 -29.30
N ALA A 89 -23.02 15.02 -29.57
CA ALA A 89 -24.28 15.24 -30.27
C ALA A 89 -25.46 15.63 -29.37
N GLY A 90 -25.26 15.71 -28.05
CA GLY A 90 -26.31 16.03 -27.06
C GLY A 90 -26.20 15.16 -25.80
N GLN A 91 -26.96 15.49 -24.75
CA GLN A 91 -26.90 14.80 -23.45
C GLN A 91 -27.31 13.31 -23.53
N GLU A 92 -28.21 12.96 -24.43
CA GLU A 92 -28.71 11.59 -24.62
C GLU A 92 -28.14 10.93 -25.88
N ALA A 93 -27.06 11.47 -26.44
CA ALA A 93 -26.47 10.97 -27.67
C ALA A 93 -25.92 9.55 -27.49
N SER A 94 -26.24 8.68 -28.44
CA SER A 94 -25.58 7.38 -28.57
C SER A 94 -24.14 7.55 -29.07
N TYR A 95 -23.34 6.48 -29.03
CA TYR A 95 -22.03 6.49 -29.67
C TYR A 95 -22.17 6.75 -31.18
N GLU A 96 -23.20 6.22 -31.83
CA GLU A 96 -23.43 6.41 -33.27
C GLU A 96 -23.74 7.88 -33.59
N ASP A 97 -24.62 8.54 -32.83
CA ASP A 97 -24.94 9.97 -33.01
C ASP A 97 -23.68 10.85 -32.92
N ASN A 98 -22.83 10.56 -31.94
CA ASN A 98 -21.55 11.23 -31.74
C ASN A 98 -20.59 11.04 -32.93
N ASN A 99 -20.49 9.81 -33.46
CA ASN A 99 -19.68 9.49 -34.63
C ASN A 99 -20.22 10.17 -35.90
N LEU A 100 -21.54 10.15 -36.13
CA LEU A 100 -22.18 10.80 -37.28
C LEU A 100 -21.98 12.32 -37.26
N LYS A 101 -22.14 12.96 -36.10
CA LYS A 101 -21.86 14.39 -35.95
C LYS A 101 -20.38 14.70 -36.24
N LEU A 102 -19.46 13.88 -35.75
CA LEU A 102 -18.03 14.06 -36.01
C LEU A 102 -17.71 13.97 -37.50
N LEU A 103 -18.23 12.96 -38.20
CA LEU A 103 -18.05 12.80 -39.64
C LEU A 103 -18.63 13.98 -40.43
N SER A 104 -19.81 14.45 -40.06
CA SER A 104 -20.47 15.60 -40.69
C SER A 104 -19.60 16.86 -40.59
N LEU A 105 -19.04 17.14 -39.41
CA LEU A 105 -18.17 18.31 -39.20
C LEU A 105 -16.82 18.21 -39.94
N LEU A 106 -16.37 16.99 -40.26
CA LEU A 106 -15.14 16.74 -41.01
C LEU A 106 -15.37 16.60 -42.51
N GLN A 107 -16.60 16.80 -43.00
CA GLN A 107 -16.91 16.73 -44.43
C GLN A 107 -16.05 17.73 -45.20
N GLY A 108 -15.35 17.28 -46.24
CA GLY A 108 -14.42 18.10 -47.03
C GLY A 108 -13.04 18.33 -46.41
N VAL A 109 -12.79 17.89 -45.17
CA VAL A 109 -11.45 17.93 -44.55
C VAL A 109 -10.61 16.77 -45.08
N SER A 110 -9.46 17.07 -45.68
CA SER A 110 -8.52 16.09 -46.19
C SER A 110 -7.90 15.24 -45.07
N LEU A 111 -7.57 13.97 -45.36
CA LEU A 111 -7.13 12.99 -44.35
C LEU A 111 -5.89 13.47 -43.57
N ASP A 112 -4.97 14.18 -44.20
CA ASP A 112 -3.75 14.74 -43.58
C ASP A 112 -4.05 15.79 -42.49
N LYS A 113 -5.24 16.41 -42.53
CA LYS A 113 -5.72 17.41 -41.56
C LYS A 113 -6.63 16.82 -40.48
N ARG A 114 -6.96 15.52 -40.55
CA ARG A 114 -7.86 14.85 -39.58
C ARG A 114 -7.13 14.30 -38.36
N LYS A 115 -6.02 14.91 -37.97
CA LYS A 115 -5.25 14.51 -36.79
C LYS A 115 -6.11 14.62 -35.55
N ALA A 116 -6.03 13.61 -34.70
CA ALA A 116 -6.78 13.54 -33.46
C ALA A 116 -5.96 12.93 -32.34
N THR A 117 -6.31 13.29 -31.11
CA THR A 117 -5.67 12.81 -29.90
C THR A 117 -6.74 12.34 -28.94
N PHE A 118 -6.69 11.06 -28.60
CA PHE A 118 -7.41 10.54 -27.45
C PHE A 118 -6.63 10.79 -26.16
N ARG A 119 -7.32 11.29 -25.14
CA ARG A 119 -6.78 11.52 -23.79
C ARG A 119 -7.62 10.80 -22.75
N CYS A 120 -6.97 10.21 -21.75
CA CYS A 120 -7.61 9.63 -20.58
C CYS A 120 -6.93 10.19 -19.33
N ALA A 121 -7.71 10.76 -18.42
CA ALA A 121 -7.29 10.98 -17.05
C ALA A 121 -7.86 9.85 -16.17
N ILE A 122 -7.04 9.27 -15.31
CA ILE A 122 -7.47 8.33 -14.27
C ILE A 122 -7.10 8.90 -12.92
N ALA A 123 -8.11 9.10 -12.09
CA ALA A 123 -7.96 9.54 -10.71
C ALA A 123 -8.18 8.37 -9.75
N ILE A 124 -7.31 8.28 -8.74
CA ILE A 124 -7.40 7.35 -7.62
C ILE A 124 -7.52 8.19 -6.35
N SER A 125 -8.54 7.92 -5.53
CA SER A 125 -8.81 8.70 -4.32
C SER A 125 -9.31 7.81 -3.18
N GLU A 126 -8.86 8.11 -1.96
CA GLU A 126 -9.47 7.62 -0.70
C GLU A 126 -10.21 8.74 0.05
N GLY A 127 -10.48 9.86 -0.63
CA GLY A 127 -11.20 11.02 -0.12
C GLY A 127 -10.29 12.17 0.33
N ASN A 128 -9.18 11.89 1.03
CA ASN A 128 -8.20 12.88 1.50
C ASN A 128 -6.83 12.76 0.80
N LYS A 129 -6.53 11.61 0.20
CA LYS A 129 -5.32 11.38 -0.61
C LYS A 129 -5.72 11.03 -2.04
N GLU A 130 -5.05 11.70 -2.98
CA GLU A 130 -5.40 11.67 -4.40
C GLU A 130 -4.16 11.52 -5.27
N ARG A 131 -4.31 10.77 -6.36
CA ARG A 131 -3.35 10.71 -7.45
C ARG A 131 -4.11 10.72 -8.76
N VAL A 132 -3.55 11.39 -9.76
CA VAL A 132 -4.12 11.42 -11.11
C VAL A 132 -3.00 11.13 -12.10
N VAL A 133 -3.31 10.30 -13.08
CA VAL A 133 -2.40 9.97 -14.17
C VAL A 133 -3.11 10.15 -15.50
N GLU A 134 -2.32 10.44 -16.53
CA GLU A 134 -2.83 10.64 -17.87
C GLU A 134 -2.22 9.66 -18.87
N GLY A 135 -3.03 9.27 -19.83
CA GLY A 135 -2.63 8.51 -21.01
C GLY A 135 -3.12 9.21 -22.27
N VAL A 136 -2.27 9.21 -23.29
CA VAL A 136 -2.51 9.92 -24.54
C VAL A 136 -2.23 8.97 -25.70
N CYS A 137 -3.07 8.99 -26.73
CA CYS A 137 -2.89 8.25 -27.97
C CYS A 137 -3.20 9.17 -29.15
N LYS A 138 -2.21 9.39 -30.00
CA LYS A 138 -2.35 10.16 -31.24
C LYS A 138 -2.80 9.25 -32.37
N GLY A 139 -3.52 9.83 -33.32
CA GLY A 139 -4.08 9.12 -34.46
C GLY A 139 -4.76 10.07 -35.43
N THR A 140 -5.60 9.49 -36.28
CA THR A 140 -6.34 10.19 -37.33
C THR A 140 -7.79 9.73 -37.33
N ILE A 141 -8.71 10.63 -37.67
CA ILE A 141 -10.12 10.29 -37.86
C ILE A 141 -10.34 9.76 -39.29
N LEU A 142 -10.85 8.52 -39.38
CA LEU A 142 -11.20 7.84 -40.62
C LEU A 142 -12.37 8.53 -41.35
N PRO A 143 -12.49 8.34 -42.67
CA PRO A 143 -13.59 8.89 -43.45
C PRO A 143 -14.94 8.20 -43.19
N GLU A 144 -14.90 6.98 -42.65
CA GLU A 144 -16.05 6.15 -42.36
C GLU A 144 -15.78 5.27 -41.14
N MET A 145 -16.85 4.73 -40.52
CA MET A 145 -16.75 3.81 -39.39
C MET A 145 -16.26 2.44 -39.88
N VAL A 146 -15.14 1.98 -39.33
CA VAL A 146 -14.54 0.68 -39.70
C VAL A 146 -14.39 -0.18 -38.45
N GLY A 147 -14.85 -1.44 -38.51
CA GLY A 147 -14.80 -2.38 -37.40
C GLY A 147 -16.02 -2.30 -36.47
N SER A 148 -16.12 -3.27 -35.55
CA SER A 148 -17.31 -3.46 -34.71
C SER A 148 -17.00 -3.71 -33.23
N ASN A 149 -15.72 -3.81 -32.85
CA ASN A 149 -15.32 -3.95 -31.46
C ASN A 149 -15.24 -2.58 -30.77
N GLY A 150 -15.23 -2.58 -29.44
CA GLY A 150 -15.02 -1.35 -28.67
C GLY A 150 -16.27 -0.48 -28.58
N PHE A 151 -16.09 0.81 -28.29
CA PHE A 151 -17.17 1.75 -28.00
C PHE A 151 -16.73 3.21 -28.26
N GLY A 152 -17.66 4.16 -28.20
CA GLY A 152 -17.36 5.57 -28.45
C GLY A 152 -16.87 5.80 -29.88
N TYR A 153 -15.74 6.49 -30.05
CA TYR A 153 -15.16 6.80 -31.36
C TYR A 153 -14.18 5.74 -31.87
N ASP A 154 -14.13 4.56 -31.25
CA ASP A 154 -13.25 3.47 -31.67
C ASP A 154 -13.36 3.10 -33.17
N PRO A 155 -14.56 3.11 -33.80
CA PRO A 155 -14.70 2.83 -35.24
C PRO A 155 -14.12 3.90 -36.15
N LEU A 156 -13.92 5.12 -35.65
CA LEU A 156 -13.41 6.26 -36.42
C LEU A 156 -11.96 6.59 -36.14
N PHE A 157 -11.38 6.09 -35.05
CA PHE A 157 -10.03 6.46 -34.66
C PHE A 157 -9.00 5.42 -35.08
N GLU A 158 -8.10 5.81 -35.98
CA GLU A 158 -6.91 5.05 -36.33
C GLU A 158 -5.71 5.58 -35.51
N PRO A 159 -5.17 4.82 -34.53
CA PRO A 159 -3.93 5.22 -33.85
C PRO A 159 -2.75 5.25 -34.82
N GLU A 160 -1.83 6.20 -34.60
CA GLU A 160 -0.66 6.40 -35.49
C GLU A 160 0.07 5.09 -35.81
N GLY A 161 0.19 4.78 -37.10
CA GLY A 161 0.95 3.65 -37.61
C GLY A 161 0.28 2.27 -37.47
N SER A 162 -1.00 2.18 -37.09
CA SER A 162 -1.69 0.89 -36.99
C SER A 162 -2.30 0.37 -38.29
N GLY A 163 -2.70 1.28 -39.20
CA GLY A 163 -3.51 0.95 -40.40
C GLY A 163 -4.85 0.28 -40.08
N ARG A 164 -5.32 0.38 -38.82
CA ARG A 164 -6.54 -0.25 -38.31
C ARG A 164 -7.19 0.66 -37.28
N SER A 165 -8.52 0.80 -37.34
CA SER A 165 -9.28 1.50 -36.30
C SER A 165 -9.17 0.76 -34.95
N PHE A 166 -9.44 1.44 -33.84
CA PHE A 166 -9.57 0.75 -32.56
C PHE A 166 -10.68 -0.30 -32.56
N ALA A 167 -11.75 -0.13 -33.34
CA ALA A 167 -12.82 -1.11 -33.44
C ALA A 167 -12.44 -2.39 -34.20
N GLN A 168 -11.29 -2.42 -34.87
CA GLN A 168 -10.72 -3.62 -35.46
C GLN A 168 -9.74 -4.34 -34.53
N MET A 169 -9.44 -3.77 -33.36
CA MET A 169 -8.45 -4.32 -32.43
C MET A 169 -9.10 -5.14 -31.33
N SER A 170 -8.42 -6.20 -30.91
CA SER A 170 -8.78 -6.93 -29.69
C SER A 170 -8.59 -6.05 -28.44
N LEU A 171 -9.27 -6.42 -27.35
CA LEU A 171 -9.11 -5.75 -26.06
C LEU A 171 -7.65 -5.68 -25.60
N LYS A 172 -6.87 -6.74 -25.83
CA LYS A 172 -5.45 -6.83 -25.47
C LYS A 172 -4.57 -5.93 -26.33
N GLU A 173 -4.87 -5.79 -27.62
CA GLU A 173 -4.17 -4.84 -28.49
C GLU A 173 -4.48 -3.40 -28.07
N LYS A 174 -5.76 -3.06 -27.85
CA LYS A 174 -6.18 -1.74 -27.36
C LYS A 174 -5.51 -1.40 -26.03
N GLU A 175 -5.47 -2.33 -25.08
CA GLU A 175 -4.84 -2.11 -23.78
C GLU A 175 -3.37 -1.69 -23.91
N ARG A 176 -2.64 -2.20 -24.91
CA ARG A 176 -1.24 -1.84 -25.12
C ARG A 176 -1.08 -0.39 -25.61
N ILE A 177 -1.88 0.03 -26.59
CA ILE A 177 -1.61 1.29 -27.31
C ILE A 177 -2.55 2.44 -26.97
N SER A 178 -3.77 2.16 -26.50
CA SER A 178 -4.81 3.17 -26.26
C SER A 178 -4.44 4.13 -25.12
N HIS A 179 -5.05 5.31 -25.17
CA HIS A 179 -4.97 6.33 -24.13
C HIS A 179 -5.34 5.78 -22.73
N ARG A 180 -6.47 5.07 -22.61
CA ARG A 180 -6.88 4.45 -21.35
C ARG A 180 -5.93 3.34 -20.92
N GLY A 181 -5.50 2.47 -21.85
CA GLY A 181 -4.53 1.42 -21.53
C GLY A 181 -3.19 1.98 -21.01
N ARG A 182 -2.71 3.08 -21.59
CA ARG A 182 -1.53 3.81 -21.10
C ARG A 182 -1.75 4.41 -19.71
N ALA A 183 -2.92 5.04 -19.48
CA ALA A 183 -3.27 5.59 -18.17
C ALA A 183 -3.41 4.49 -17.11
N LEU A 184 -4.02 3.35 -17.44
CA LEU A 184 -4.22 2.21 -16.55
C LEU A 184 -2.91 1.55 -16.16
N ARG A 185 -1.89 1.49 -17.04
CA ARG A 185 -0.56 1.01 -16.65
C ARG A 185 0.07 1.89 -15.56
N LYS A 186 0.00 3.21 -15.71
CA LYS A 186 0.47 4.14 -14.66
C LYS A 186 -0.37 4.03 -13.39
N ALA A 187 -1.67 3.84 -13.52
CA ALA A 187 -2.58 3.63 -12.39
C ALA A 187 -2.28 2.31 -11.65
N LYS A 188 -1.86 1.26 -12.36
CA LYS A 188 -1.44 -0.02 -11.78
C LYS A 188 -0.26 0.15 -10.83
N GLU A 189 0.78 0.89 -11.25
CA GLU A 189 1.94 1.21 -10.40
C GLU A 189 1.50 1.96 -9.13
N ILE A 190 0.57 2.90 -9.26
CA ILE A 190 0.02 3.64 -8.12
C ILE A 190 -0.79 2.73 -7.19
N LEU A 191 -1.60 1.81 -7.73
CA LEU A 191 -2.40 0.90 -6.92
C LEU A 191 -1.54 -0.14 -6.19
N GLU A 192 -0.44 -0.59 -6.81
CA GLU A 192 0.56 -1.46 -6.17
C GLU A 192 1.27 -0.73 -5.02
N ASP A 193 1.64 0.54 -5.20
CA ASP A 193 2.19 1.37 -4.12
C ASP A 193 1.15 1.64 -3.03
N TRP A 194 -0.12 1.89 -3.39
CA TRP A 194 -1.21 2.09 -2.43
C TRP A 194 -1.50 0.85 -1.58
N GLU A 195 -1.20 -0.33 -2.10
CA GLU A 195 -1.31 -1.60 -1.37
C GLU A 195 -0.13 -1.83 -0.41
N ARG A 196 0.97 -1.07 -0.55
CA ARG A 196 2.16 -1.30 0.25
C ARG A 196 1.91 -0.95 1.72
N ARG A 197 1.70 -2.00 2.52
CA ARG A 197 1.74 -1.94 3.98
C ARG A 197 3.12 -1.45 4.40
N LEU A 198 3.15 -0.49 5.31
CA LEU A 198 4.40 0.00 5.88
C LEU A 198 4.74 -0.82 7.13
N VAL A 199 5.83 -1.58 7.07
CA VAL A 199 6.31 -2.38 8.19
C VAL A 199 7.45 -1.63 8.87
N LEU A 200 7.26 -1.30 10.15
CA LEU A 200 8.20 -0.53 10.95
C LEU A 200 8.82 -1.43 12.01
N GLY A 201 10.10 -1.19 12.30
CA GLY A 201 10.79 -1.81 13.41
C GLY A 201 10.85 -0.88 14.61
N LEU A 202 10.14 -1.19 15.71
CA LEU A 202 10.30 -0.47 16.96
C LEU A 202 11.33 -1.18 17.83
N THR A 203 12.46 -0.52 18.06
CA THR A 203 13.55 -1.03 18.90
C THR A 203 13.97 0.00 19.94
N GLY A 204 14.75 -0.46 20.90
CA GLY A 204 15.29 0.35 21.97
C GLY A 204 15.95 -0.55 23.00
N SER A 205 16.94 -0.01 23.70
CA SER A 205 17.59 -0.77 24.77
C SER A 205 16.61 -1.07 25.91
N ILE A 206 16.88 -2.12 26.69
CA ILE A 206 16.09 -2.48 27.86
C ILE A 206 15.82 -1.26 28.77
N GLY A 207 14.57 -1.08 29.21
CA GLY A 207 14.19 0.06 30.06
C GLY A 207 13.97 1.40 29.33
N SER A 208 14.07 1.44 28.00
CA SER A 208 13.78 2.65 27.20
C SER A 208 12.30 3.03 27.18
N GLY A 209 11.39 2.15 27.61
CA GLY A 209 9.94 2.37 27.54
C GLY A 209 9.33 2.08 26.16
N LYS A 210 9.99 1.22 25.37
CA LYS A 210 9.52 0.71 24.08
C LYS A 210 8.04 0.30 24.08
N SER A 211 7.60 -0.49 25.07
CA SER A 211 6.21 -0.93 25.19
C SER A 211 5.22 0.22 25.40
N THR A 212 5.64 1.32 26.03
CA THR A 212 4.81 2.53 26.16
C THR A 212 4.62 3.20 24.81
N VAL A 213 5.70 3.36 24.04
CA VAL A 213 5.65 3.91 22.67
C VAL A 213 4.84 3.02 21.73
N ALA A 214 4.99 1.69 21.83
CA ALA A 214 4.20 0.74 21.06
C ALA A 214 2.69 0.92 21.29
N ARG A 215 2.27 1.11 22.55
CA ARG A 215 0.86 1.40 22.88
C ARG A 215 0.38 2.72 22.29
N MET A 216 1.20 3.77 22.31
CA MET A 216 0.84 5.05 21.71
C MET A 216 0.59 4.92 20.20
N PHE A 217 1.41 4.15 19.48
CA PHE A 217 1.15 3.86 18.06
C PHE A 217 -0.10 2.97 17.87
N GLN A 218 -0.32 2.01 18.76
CA GLN A 218 -1.51 1.15 18.73
C GLN A 218 -2.79 1.98 18.88
N GLU A 219 -2.81 2.96 19.79
CA GLU A 219 -3.93 3.91 19.98
C GLU A 219 -4.22 4.75 18.73
N LEU A 220 -3.20 5.02 17.90
CA LEU A 220 -3.34 5.73 16.63
C LEU A 220 -3.78 4.82 15.46
N GLY A 221 -3.86 3.51 15.68
CA GLY A 221 -4.35 2.52 14.70
C GLY A 221 -3.27 1.61 14.09
N ALA A 222 -2.04 1.61 14.61
CA ALA A 222 -1.01 0.67 14.18
C ALA A 222 -1.30 -0.74 14.72
N GLU A 223 -1.06 -1.77 13.90
CA GLU A 223 -0.99 -3.14 14.42
C GLU A 223 0.39 -3.41 15.00
N ILE A 224 0.44 -3.90 16.25
CA ILE A 224 1.69 -4.20 16.94
C ILE A 224 1.95 -5.71 16.94
N ILE A 225 3.07 -6.13 16.34
CA ILE A 225 3.59 -7.50 16.41
C ILE A 225 4.72 -7.53 17.44
N ASP A 226 4.42 -8.02 18.64
CA ASP A 226 5.38 -8.18 19.73
C ASP A 226 6.23 -9.45 19.51
N ALA A 227 7.52 -9.26 19.18
CA ALA A 227 8.44 -10.35 18.88
C ALA A 227 8.73 -11.24 20.10
N ASP A 228 8.72 -10.67 21.32
CA ASP A 228 8.93 -11.43 22.55
C ASP A 228 7.74 -12.37 22.80
N LYS A 229 6.50 -11.89 22.58
CA LYS A 229 5.30 -12.74 22.64
C LYS A 229 5.29 -13.82 21.57
N VAL A 230 5.73 -13.52 20.35
CA VAL A 230 5.88 -14.52 19.28
C VAL A 230 6.86 -15.60 19.74
N GLY A 231 8.05 -15.22 20.22
CA GLY A 231 9.04 -16.15 20.75
C GLY A 231 8.50 -17.03 21.86
N HIS A 232 7.78 -16.45 22.83
CA HIS A 232 7.15 -17.21 23.92
C HIS A 232 6.14 -18.24 23.42
N SER A 233 5.27 -17.87 22.47
CA SER A 233 4.29 -18.81 21.90
C SER A 233 4.94 -19.96 21.12
N LEU A 234 6.11 -19.73 20.52
CA LEU A 234 6.84 -20.78 19.82
C LEU A 234 7.42 -21.83 20.78
N LEU A 235 7.81 -21.45 22.00
CA LEU A 235 8.31 -22.39 23.02
C LEU A 235 7.25 -23.41 23.47
N GLU A 236 5.97 -23.11 23.26
CA GLU A 236 4.86 -24.02 23.59
C GLU A 236 4.64 -25.08 22.51
N LYS A 237 5.15 -24.86 21.28
CA LYS A 237 5.03 -25.82 20.19
C LYS A 237 5.90 -27.05 20.47
N LYS A 238 5.31 -28.24 20.35
CA LYS A 238 5.94 -29.52 20.65
C LYS A 238 7.29 -29.69 19.96
N GLU A 239 7.35 -29.45 18.65
CA GLU A 239 8.55 -29.58 17.80
C GLU A 239 9.70 -28.66 18.26
N VAL A 240 9.36 -27.41 18.56
CA VAL A 240 10.32 -26.40 19.03
C VAL A 240 10.84 -26.78 20.41
N ARG A 241 9.93 -27.17 21.31
CA ARG A 241 10.28 -27.63 22.65
C ARG A 241 11.22 -28.83 22.63
N GLU A 242 10.94 -29.83 21.81
CA GLU A 242 11.78 -31.03 21.67
C GLU A 242 13.18 -30.68 21.17
N SER A 243 13.29 -29.77 20.19
CA SER A 243 14.57 -29.28 19.68
C SER A 243 15.40 -28.57 20.75
N ILE A 244 14.77 -27.70 21.56
CA ILE A 244 15.45 -26.99 22.65
C ILE A 244 15.86 -27.98 23.75
N VAL A 245 14.98 -28.90 24.17
CA VAL A 245 15.30 -29.90 25.21
C VAL A 245 16.46 -30.79 24.78
N LYS A 246 16.57 -31.13 23.49
CA LYS A 246 17.71 -31.90 22.96
C LYS A 246 19.06 -31.20 23.17
N ASN A 247 19.09 -29.87 23.06
CA ASN A 247 20.33 -29.08 23.16
C ASN A 247 20.64 -28.57 24.59
N PHE A 248 19.60 -28.28 25.37
CA PHE A 248 19.72 -27.67 26.71
C PHE A 248 19.40 -28.62 27.86
N GLY A 249 18.96 -29.84 27.56
CA GLY A 249 18.60 -30.88 28.54
C GLY A 249 17.19 -30.71 29.11
N SER A 250 16.68 -31.77 29.75
CA SER A 250 15.34 -31.79 30.36
C SER A 250 15.23 -30.95 31.64
N SER A 251 16.35 -30.47 32.19
CA SER A 251 16.37 -29.65 33.40
C SER A 251 15.68 -28.29 33.24
N ILE A 252 15.48 -27.82 32.01
CA ILE A 252 14.75 -26.59 31.70
C ILE A 252 13.22 -26.75 31.75
N LEU A 253 12.71 -27.97 31.96
CA LEU A 253 11.28 -28.24 31.99
C LEU A 253 10.69 -28.02 33.40
N ASP A 254 9.42 -27.66 33.44
CA ASP A 254 8.60 -27.71 34.64
C ASP A 254 7.97 -29.10 34.86
N LYS A 255 7.15 -29.23 35.90
CA LYS A 255 6.48 -30.49 36.26
C LYS A 255 5.46 -30.96 35.22
N GLU A 256 5.01 -30.07 34.33
CA GLU A 256 4.06 -30.35 33.25
C GLU A 256 4.79 -30.62 31.91
N GLY A 257 6.13 -30.64 31.92
CA GLY A 257 6.94 -30.82 30.74
C GLY A 257 6.97 -29.61 29.81
N LYS A 258 6.62 -28.40 30.27
CA LYS A 258 6.76 -27.15 29.50
C LYS A 258 8.08 -26.47 29.80
N ILE A 259 8.58 -25.64 28.88
CA ILE A 259 9.84 -24.92 29.07
C ILE A 259 9.65 -23.85 30.16
N GLU A 260 10.39 -23.99 31.26
CA GLU A 260 10.47 -23.00 32.31
C GLU A 260 11.50 -21.92 31.94
N ARG A 261 11.00 -20.80 31.40
CA ARG A 261 11.80 -19.67 30.90
C ARG A 261 12.84 -19.15 31.90
N ARG A 262 12.54 -19.16 33.21
CA ARG A 262 13.50 -18.74 34.25
C ARG A 262 14.70 -19.68 34.35
N LYS A 263 14.50 -20.99 34.21
CA LYS A 263 15.59 -21.97 34.21
C LYS A 263 16.42 -21.86 32.94
N LEU A 264 15.77 -21.78 31.78
CA LEU A 264 16.45 -21.59 30.49
C LEU A 264 17.27 -20.29 30.48
N GLY A 265 16.69 -19.18 30.94
CA GLY A 265 17.35 -17.87 31.07
C GLY A 265 18.65 -17.92 31.89
N LYS A 266 18.65 -18.64 33.02
CA LYS A 266 19.86 -18.81 33.85
C LYS A 266 21.00 -19.51 33.12
N ILE A 267 20.70 -20.38 32.16
CA ILE A 267 21.70 -21.09 31.35
C ILE A 267 22.21 -20.15 30.24
N VAL A 268 21.29 -19.60 29.45
CA VAL A 268 21.66 -18.84 28.23
C VAL A 268 22.23 -17.45 28.53
N PHE A 269 21.78 -16.75 29.57
CA PHE A 269 22.31 -15.41 29.87
C PHE A 269 23.66 -15.42 30.61
N ARG A 270 24.16 -16.60 31.00
CA ARG A 270 25.50 -16.75 31.59
C ARG A 270 26.57 -17.15 30.57
N ASP A 271 26.17 -17.65 29.41
CA ASP A 271 27.06 -18.18 28.39
C ASP A 271 26.61 -17.71 27.00
N LYS A 272 27.45 -16.87 26.38
CA LYS A 272 27.19 -16.28 25.06
C LYS A 272 26.97 -17.36 23.99
N LYS A 273 27.74 -18.46 24.02
CA LYS A 273 27.64 -19.54 23.04
C LYS A 273 26.29 -20.26 23.18
N ARG A 274 25.84 -20.49 24.41
CA ARG A 274 24.52 -21.07 24.70
C ARG A 274 23.38 -20.15 24.23
N LEU A 275 23.53 -18.84 24.35
CA LEU A 275 22.57 -17.88 23.81
C LEU A 275 22.50 -17.93 22.28
N GLU A 276 23.64 -18.01 21.60
CA GLU A 276 23.73 -18.16 20.14
C GLU A 276 23.08 -19.48 19.66
N GLU A 277 23.30 -20.59 20.38
CA GLU A 277 22.64 -21.87 20.12
C GLU A 277 21.11 -21.75 20.21
N LEU A 278 20.59 -21.11 21.26
CA LEU A 278 19.14 -20.89 21.40
C LEU A 278 18.59 -20.02 20.25
N ASN A 279 19.29 -18.93 19.96
CA ASN A 279 18.88 -17.96 18.94
C ASN A 279 18.86 -18.59 17.54
N SER A 280 19.82 -19.47 17.22
CA SER A 280 19.85 -20.16 15.91
C SER A 280 18.65 -21.10 15.69
N ILE A 281 18.08 -21.65 16.76
CA ILE A 281 16.86 -22.48 16.70
C ILE A 281 15.62 -21.59 16.59
N ILE A 282 15.55 -20.54 17.40
CA ILE A 282 14.31 -19.77 17.60
C ILE A 282 14.12 -18.65 16.57
N HIS A 283 15.16 -17.92 16.19
CA HIS A 283 15.03 -16.72 15.34
C HIS A 283 14.42 -17.02 13.96
N PRO A 284 14.82 -18.09 13.22
CA PRO A 284 14.18 -18.41 11.95
C PRO A 284 12.67 -18.65 12.06
N LEU A 285 12.24 -19.27 13.16
CA LEU A 285 10.83 -19.55 13.45
C LEU A 285 10.07 -18.28 13.83
N ILE A 286 10.69 -17.39 14.64
CA ILE A 286 10.15 -16.05 14.94
C ILE A 286 9.94 -15.27 13.64
N PHE A 287 10.96 -15.19 12.79
CA PHE A 287 10.86 -14.44 11.54
C PHE A 287 9.79 -15.01 10.60
N THR A 288 9.68 -16.33 10.52
CA THR A 288 8.63 -16.98 9.72
C THR A 288 7.24 -16.63 10.24
N GLU A 289 7.02 -16.69 11.55
CA GLU A 289 5.74 -16.35 12.16
C GLU A 289 5.42 -14.84 12.05
N ILE A 290 6.41 -13.96 12.19
CA ILE A 290 6.25 -12.51 11.97
C ILE A 290 5.85 -12.24 10.51
N LYS A 291 6.56 -12.82 9.53
CA LYS A 291 6.23 -12.69 8.10
C LYS A 291 4.80 -13.17 7.82
N ARG A 292 4.40 -14.29 8.43
CA ARG A 292 3.03 -14.79 8.33
C ARG A 292 2.02 -13.75 8.85
N ARG A 293 2.23 -13.20 10.04
CA ARG A 293 1.34 -12.17 10.62
C ARG A 293 1.27 -10.90 9.78
N ILE A 294 2.40 -10.42 9.26
CA ILE A 294 2.45 -9.28 8.32
C ILE A 294 1.58 -9.56 7.08
N THR A 295 1.71 -10.77 6.51
CA THR A 295 1.01 -11.15 5.28
C THR A 295 -0.51 -11.19 5.48
N PHE A 296 -0.98 -11.65 6.63
CA PHE A 296 -2.41 -11.77 6.96
C PHE A 296 -2.99 -10.55 7.68
N SER A 297 -2.18 -9.55 8.01
CA SER A 297 -2.65 -8.31 8.63
C SER A 297 -3.44 -7.47 7.63
N GLU A 298 -4.54 -6.87 8.09
CA GLU A 298 -5.29 -5.88 7.31
C GLU A 298 -4.83 -4.44 7.59
N ALA A 299 -3.91 -4.26 8.56
CA ALA A 299 -3.41 -2.95 8.93
C ALA A 299 -2.48 -2.38 7.84
N ARG A 300 -2.63 -1.08 7.56
CA ARG A 300 -1.75 -0.34 6.65
C ARG A 300 -0.37 -0.08 7.25
N ILE A 301 -0.32 0.11 8.57
CA ILE A 301 0.92 0.33 9.31
C ILE A 301 1.05 -0.79 10.36
N ILE A 302 2.14 -1.53 10.24
CA ILE A 302 2.47 -2.64 11.14
C ILE A 302 3.78 -2.28 11.84
N ILE A 303 3.83 -2.45 13.15
CA ILE A 303 5.04 -2.19 13.94
C ILE A 303 5.48 -3.50 14.59
N ILE A 304 6.66 -3.97 14.23
CA ILE A 304 7.35 -5.07 14.89
C ILE A 304 8.02 -4.51 16.14
N ASP A 305 7.50 -4.86 17.31
CA ASP A 305 8.06 -4.48 18.59
C ASP A 305 9.11 -5.51 19.04
N ALA A 306 10.40 -5.18 18.91
CA ALA A 306 11.49 -6.10 19.16
C ALA A 306 12.71 -5.42 19.80
N ALA A 307 13.14 -5.91 20.97
CA ALA A 307 14.30 -5.36 21.68
C ALA A 307 15.64 -5.57 20.95
N ILE A 308 15.73 -6.64 20.15
CA ILE A 308 16.95 -7.11 19.47
C ILE A 308 16.77 -7.11 17.94
N LEU A 309 15.96 -6.19 17.41
CA LEU A 309 15.62 -6.17 15.98
C LEU A 309 16.85 -6.03 15.08
N LEU A 310 17.75 -5.10 15.41
CA LEU A 310 18.89 -4.73 14.56
C LEU A 310 20.03 -5.74 14.66
N GLU A 311 20.21 -6.32 15.84
CA GLU A 311 21.30 -7.26 16.11
C GLU A 311 21.03 -8.64 15.51
N THR A 312 19.79 -8.90 15.09
CA THR A 312 19.36 -10.19 14.53
C THR A 312 19.16 -10.17 13.01
N GLY A 313 19.49 -9.06 12.34
CA GLY A 313 19.21 -8.88 10.92
C GLY A 313 17.72 -8.67 10.60
N GLY A 314 16.92 -8.34 11.62
CA GLY A 314 15.50 -8.05 11.48
C GLY A 314 15.19 -6.74 10.77
N ASP A 315 16.21 -5.91 10.50
CA ASP A 315 16.14 -4.75 9.62
C ASP A 315 15.70 -5.14 8.19
N SER A 316 16.03 -6.35 7.75
CA SER A 316 15.56 -6.89 6.46
C SER A 316 14.04 -7.14 6.38
N LEU A 317 13.32 -7.08 7.51
CA LEU A 317 11.88 -7.32 7.59
C LEU A 317 11.06 -6.03 7.66
N VAL A 318 11.72 -4.87 7.75
CA VAL A 318 11.07 -3.58 7.99
C VAL A 318 11.47 -2.60 6.90
N ASP A 319 10.54 -1.74 6.50
CA ASP A 319 10.81 -0.63 5.59
C ASP A 319 11.58 0.49 6.30
N LYS A 320 11.35 0.65 7.61
CA LYS A 320 11.93 1.72 8.44
C LYS A 320 12.11 1.32 9.91
N VAL A 321 13.06 1.96 10.59
CA VAL A 321 13.38 1.70 12.00
C VAL A 321 13.06 2.91 12.89
N ILE A 322 12.33 2.68 13.97
CA ILE A 322 12.05 3.63 15.05
C ILE A 322 12.86 3.20 16.28
N VAL A 323 13.70 4.10 16.79
CA VAL A 323 14.47 3.87 18.01
C VAL A 323 13.90 4.68 19.16
N VAL A 324 13.59 4.01 20.27
CA VAL A 324 13.20 4.65 21.53
C VAL A 324 14.44 4.88 22.39
N ASN A 325 14.72 6.14 22.65
CA ASN A 325 15.94 6.62 23.25
C ASN A 325 15.71 7.15 24.67
N VAL A 326 16.60 6.78 25.59
CA VAL A 326 16.61 7.23 26.98
C VAL A 326 18.03 7.16 27.50
N CYS A 327 18.56 8.19 28.16
CA CYS A 327 19.90 8.16 28.73
C CYS A 327 20.13 6.99 29.71
N CYS A 328 21.40 6.60 29.82
CA CYS A 328 21.85 5.47 30.63
C CYS A 328 21.45 5.59 32.11
N LYS A 329 21.46 6.80 32.66
CA LYS A 329 21.09 7.06 34.07
C LYS A 329 19.63 6.70 34.34
N THR A 330 18.71 7.28 33.58
CA THR A 330 17.26 7.03 33.71
C THR A 330 16.92 5.57 33.41
N ARG A 331 17.61 4.94 32.46
CA ARG A 331 17.45 3.52 32.17
C ARG A 331 17.77 2.62 33.37
N ARG A 332 18.91 2.85 34.02
CA ARG A 332 19.33 2.10 35.21
C ARG A 332 18.34 2.28 36.36
N GLU A 333 17.80 3.48 36.56
CA GLU A 333 16.79 3.75 37.57
C GLU A 333 15.47 3.01 37.29
N ARG A 334 15.01 3.01 36.02
CA ARG A 334 13.80 2.27 35.61
C ARG A 334 13.95 0.77 35.82
N ILE A 335 15.09 0.18 35.44
CA ILE A 335 15.35 -1.26 35.62
C ILE A 335 15.38 -1.64 37.11
N LYS A 336 16.03 -0.82 37.94
CA LYS A 336 16.05 -1.03 39.41
C LYS A 336 14.65 -0.99 40.03
N LYS A 337 13.78 -0.11 39.54
CA LYS A 337 12.39 0.00 40.02
C LYS A 337 11.46 -1.08 39.47
N SER A 338 11.78 -1.68 38.31
CA SER A 338 10.87 -2.57 37.60
C SER A 338 11.17 -4.07 37.70
N SER A 339 12.36 -4.51 38.14
CA SER A 339 12.79 -5.91 37.95
C SER A 339 13.11 -6.72 39.21
N LEU A 340 12.55 -7.93 39.21
CA LEU A 340 12.94 -9.17 39.92
C LEU A 340 14.28 -9.77 39.42
N LEU A 341 15.08 -9.03 38.65
CA LEU A 341 16.32 -9.50 38.00
C LEU A 341 17.55 -9.04 38.77
N SER A 342 18.56 -9.91 38.87
CA SER A 342 19.85 -9.58 39.48
C SER A 342 20.68 -8.65 38.60
N SER A 343 21.60 -7.88 39.21
CA SER A 343 22.48 -6.97 38.47
C SER A 343 23.31 -7.65 37.38
N LYS A 344 23.69 -8.93 37.58
CA LYS A 344 24.42 -9.74 36.58
C LYS A 344 23.57 -10.10 35.36
N GLU A 345 22.27 -10.35 35.53
CA GLU A 345 21.36 -10.67 34.43
C GLU A 345 21.10 -9.45 33.54
N VAL A 346 20.94 -8.27 34.16
CA VAL A 346 20.78 -7.00 33.44
C VAL A 346 22.02 -6.70 32.59
N GLU A 347 23.22 -6.92 33.13
CA GLU A 347 24.47 -6.70 32.42
C GLU A 347 24.65 -7.66 31.23
N GLY A 348 24.25 -8.92 31.39
CA GLY A 348 24.24 -9.91 30.31
C GLY A 348 23.31 -9.51 29.16
N ILE A 349 22.12 -8.98 29.46
CA ILE A 349 21.17 -8.48 28.45
C ILE A 349 21.73 -7.27 27.71
N ILE A 350 22.36 -6.33 28.44
CA ILE A 350 22.96 -5.13 27.82
C ILE A 350 24.11 -5.52 26.88
N LYS A 351 24.97 -6.46 27.27
CA LYS A 351 26.09 -6.93 26.44
C LYS A 351 25.66 -7.69 25.19
N ALA A 352 24.46 -8.25 25.18
CA ALA A 352 23.89 -8.95 24.03
C ALA A 352 23.18 -8.02 23.02
N GLN A 353 23.05 -6.73 23.32
CA GLN A 353 22.43 -5.72 22.46
C GLN A 353 23.50 -4.80 21.87
N PHE A 354 23.20 -4.22 20.70
CA PHE A 354 24.01 -3.11 20.18
C PHE A 354 23.97 -1.94 21.16
N SER A 355 25.04 -1.16 21.12
CA SER A 355 25.09 0.09 21.84
C SER A 355 23.96 1.01 21.37
N GLN A 356 23.56 1.91 22.25
CA GLN A 356 22.49 2.86 21.95
C GLN A 356 22.84 3.73 20.75
N ASP A 357 24.10 4.13 20.62
CA ASP A 357 24.59 4.96 19.52
C ASP A 357 24.51 4.22 18.17
N GLU A 358 24.88 2.93 18.15
CA GLU A 358 24.72 2.08 16.95
C GLU A 358 23.25 1.93 16.54
N LYS A 359 22.32 1.86 17.50
CA LYS A 359 20.88 1.83 17.19
C LYS A 359 20.43 3.18 16.61
N ILE A 360 20.81 4.30 17.21
CA ILE A 360 20.46 5.65 16.75
C ILE A 360 20.96 5.89 15.32
N GLN A 361 22.19 5.48 15.00
CA GLN A 361 22.77 5.64 13.66
C GLN A 361 21.97 4.91 12.56
N ARG A 362 21.24 3.86 12.93
CA ARG A 362 20.40 3.05 12.04
C ARG A 362 18.92 3.42 12.09
N ALA A 363 18.56 4.48 12.80
CA ALA A 363 17.18 4.90 12.99
C ALA A 363 16.72 5.81 11.83
N ASP A 364 15.57 5.50 11.23
CA ASP A 364 14.82 6.47 10.42
C ASP A 364 14.13 7.51 11.29
N PHE A 365 13.68 7.09 12.48
CA PHE A 365 13.00 7.93 13.44
C PHE A 365 13.52 7.68 14.86
N LEU A 366 13.66 8.77 15.61
CA LEU A 366 14.08 8.76 16.99
C LEU A 366 12.95 9.29 17.88
N ILE A 367 12.66 8.59 18.97
CA ILE A 367 11.73 9.02 20.00
C ILE A 367 12.47 9.15 21.32
N GLU A 368 12.59 10.38 21.82
CA GLU A 368 13.16 10.65 23.13
C GLU A 368 12.10 10.43 24.22
N ASN A 369 12.39 9.52 25.14
CA ASN A 369 11.48 9.10 26.22
C ASN A 369 12.06 9.42 27.61
N GLU A 370 12.75 10.56 27.73
CA GLU A 370 13.37 11.03 28.97
C GLU A 370 12.45 11.87 29.86
N LYS A 371 11.56 12.64 29.24
CA LYS A 371 10.73 13.66 29.90
C LYS A 371 9.34 13.09 30.20
N SER A 372 8.27 13.85 29.95
CA SER A 372 6.90 13.43 30.26
C SER A 372 6.32 12.53 29.16
N ILE A 373 5.29 11.75 29.54
CA ILE A 373 4.57 10.85 28.62
C ILE A 373 3.94 11.67 27.46
N GLU A 374 3.49 12.88 27.74
CA GLU A 374 2.88 13.79 26.76
C GLU A 374 3.88 14.26 25.70
N GLU A 375 5.15 14.44 26.04
CA GLU A 375 6.18 14.80 25.06
C GLU A 375 6.54 13.63 24.15
N SER A 376 6.59 12.41 24.69
CA SER A 376 6.71 11.21 23.86
C SER A 376 5.49 11.01 22.97
N LYS A 377 4.28 11.27 23.47
CA LYS A 377 3.04 11.20 22.68
C LYS A 377 3.07 12.18 21.49
N ARG A 378 3.47 13.43 21.72
CA ARG A 378 3.63 14.43 20.63
C ARG A 378 4.65 13.99 19.57
N GLN A 379 5.76 13.36 19.98
CA GLN A 379 6.72 12.81 19.03
C GLN A 379 6.13 11.66 18.21
N VAL A 380 5.39 10.75 18.85
CA VAL A 380 4.68 9.64 18.20
C VAL A 380 3.66 10.17 17.20
N GLU A 381 2.81 11.13 17.58
CA GLU A 381 1.81 11.75 16.71
C GLU A 381 2.46 12.43 15.48
N ARG A 382 3.59 13.13 15.69
CA ARG A 382 4.35 13.73 14.60
C ARG A 382 4.92 12.70 13.63
N ILE A 383 5.46 11.59 14.14
CA ILE A 383 5.97 10.50 13.31
C ILE A 383 4.80 9.83 12.57
N TRP A 384 3.69 9.55 13.27
CA TRP A 384 2.48 8.99 12.71
C TRP A 384 1.95 9.80 11.54
N GLY A 385 1.83 11.13 11.67
CA GLY A 385 1.43 12.00 10.57
C GLY A 385 2.31 11.87 9.32
N LYS A 386 3.63 11.67 9.49
CA LYS A 386 4.55 11.43 8.36
C LYS A 386 4.39 10.04 7.74
N LEU A 387 4.07 9.03 8.55
CA LEU A 387 3.85 7.65 8.08
C LEU A 387 2.54 7.55 7.29
N VAL A 388 1.46 8.13 7.83
CA VAL A 388 0.14 8.17 7.19
C VAL A 388 0.15 9.02 5.91
N ALA A 389 0.97 10.07 5.81
CA ALA A 389 1.09 10.82 4.56
C ALA A 389 1.77 10.02 3.43
N ARG A 390 2.49 8.94 3.77
CA ARG A 390 3.20 8.06 2.83
C ARG A 390 2.37 6.83 2.45
N CYS A 391 1.68 6.24 3.41
CA CYS A 391 0.58 5.28 3.15
C CYS A 391 -0.58 5.99 2.45
#